data_AF-A0A7D5N6Z2-F1
#
_entry.id   AF-A0A7D5N6Z2-F1
#
_cell.length_a   1.000
_cell.length_b   1.000
_cell.length_c   1.000
_cell.angle_alpha   90.00
_cell.angle_beta   90.00
_cell.angle_gamma   90.00
#
_symmetry.space_group_name_H-M   'P 1'
#
loop_
_entity.id
_entity.type
_entity.pdbx_description
1 polymer ?
#
loop_
_entity_poly.entity_id
_entity_poly.type
_entity_poly.pdbx_seq_one_letter_code
_entity_poly.pdbx_strand_id
1 'polypeptide(L)'
;MVVNPVVQTTYTVTATSAQGCTSAQTFVILMHPVPTVNTTVSPSATICNGQTATITATGGSTYLWQPGGTTGATRNVTTSGTYTVTATNAQGCTASTTRTITVNPLPVVTASSTGLSICNGSSTTLNASGHPRIPGNRVA
;
A
#
# COMPACT_ATOMS: atom_id res chain seq x y z
N MET A 1 12.28 -15.71 -12.95
CA MET A 1 12.60 -16.86 -12.07
C MET A 1 13.30 -16.31 -10.84
N VAL A 2 12.58 -16.13 -9.73
CA VAL A 2 13.21 -15.77 -8.46
C VAL A 2 13.49 -17.09 -7.75
N VAL A 3 14.76 -17.44 -7.63
CA VAL A 3 15.20 -18.55 -6.79
C VAL A 3 15.33 -18.02 -5.37
N ASN A 4 14.64 -18.65 -4.43
CA ASN A 4 14.71 -18.38 -3.00
C ASN A 4 15.62 -19.46 -2.40
N PRO A 5 16.96 -19.30 -2.41
CA PRO A 5 17.87 -20.34 -1.93
C PRO A 5 17.72 -20.51 -0.42
N VAL A 6 17.58 -21.76 0.01
CA VAL A 6 17.75 -22.14 1.41
C VAL A 6 19.25 -22.20 1.67
N VAL A 7 19.75 -21.31 2.54
CA VAL A 7 21.14 -21.38 2.99
C VAL A 7 21.16 -22.29 4.20
N GLN A 8 22.03 -23.30 4.19
CA GLN A 8 22.23 -24.17 5.35
C GLN A 8 23.63 -23.98 5.89
N THR A 9 23.76 -23.89 7.21
CA THR A 9 25.06 -23.85 7.89
C THR A 9 25.19 -25.10 8.76
N THR A 10 26.22 -25.90 8.49
CA THR A 10 26.51 -27.11 9.25
C THR A 10 27.51 -26.77 10.34
N TYR A 11 27.14 -27.03 11.60
CA TYR A 11 28.03 -26.92 12.75
C TYR A 11 28.47 -28.32 13.17
N THR A 12 29.77 -28.53 13.22
CA THR A 12 30.37 -29.78 13.70
C THR A 12 30.96 -29.52 15.06
N VAL A 13 30.44 -30.23 16.07
CA VAL A 13 30.98 -30.22 17.43
C VAL A 13 31.80 -31.49 17.60
N THR A 14 33.09 -31.32 17.86
CA THR A 14 34.02 -32.42 18.10
C THR A 14 34.41 -32.44 19.57
N ALA A 15 34.16 -33.56 20.24
CA ALA A 15 34.61 -33.82 21.60
C ALA A 15 35.81 -34.78 21.54
N THR A 16 36.85 -34.48 22.30
CA THR A 16 38.06 -35.32 22.41
C THR A 16 38.26 -35.71 23.86
N SER A 17 38.40 -37.00 24.15
CA SER A 17 38.71 -37.49 25.49
C SER A 17 40.19 -37.26 25.83
N ALA A 18 40.54 -37.35 27.12
CA ALA A 18 41.93 -37.23 27.58
C ALA A 18 42.86 -38.32 27.01
N GLN A 19 42.30 -39.45 26.56
CA GLN A 19 43.01 -40.56 25.93
C GLN A 19 43.09 -40.43 24.40
N GLY A 20 42.61 -39.34 23.82
CA GLY A 20 42.73 -39.04 22.39
C GLY A 20 41.61 -39.59 21.50
N CYS A 21 40.55 -40.18 22.06
CA CYS A 21 39.39 -40.60 21.27
C CYS A 21 38.52 -39.40 20.92
N THR A 22 38.12 -39.25 19.65
CA THR A 22 37.26 -38.17 19.19
C THR A 22 35.87 -38.68 18.83
N SER A 23 34.83 -37.93 19.21
CA SER A 23 33.47 -38.09 18.70
C SER A 23 33.02 -36.77 18.08
N ALA A 24 32.31 -36.83 16.96
CA ALA A 24 31.78 -35.65 16.29
C ALA A 24 30.27 -35.76 16.14
N GLN A 25 29.56 -34.68 16.49
CA GLN A 25 28.13 -34.52 16.23
C GLN A 25 27.94 -33.35 15.27
N THR A 26 27.11 -33.54 14.25
CA THR A 26 26.75 -32.48 13.31
C THR A 26 25.34 -31.97 13.59
N PHE A 27 25.16 -30.66 13.43
CA PHE A 27 23.88 -29.95 13.48
C PHE A 27 23.72 -29.13 12.21
N VAL A 28 22.56 -29.20 11.57
CA VAL A 28 22.25 -28.39 10.39
C VAL A 28 21.27 -27.29 10.81
N ILE A 29 21.68 -26.04 10.62
CA ILE A 29 20.78 -24.89 10.76
C ILE A 29 20.27 -24.52 9.38
N LEU A 30 18.93 -24.52 9.22
CA LEU A 30 18.25 -24.15 7.98
C LEU A 30 17.85 -22.67 8.04
N MET A 31 18.40 -21.87 7.13
CA MET A 31 17.98 -20.49 6.94
C MET A 31 16.98 -20.41 5.79
N HIS A 32 15.77 -19.95 6.10
CA HIS A 32 14.73 -19.74 5.10
C HIS A 32 14.86 -18.35 4.48
N PRO A 33 14.64 -18.23 3.17
CA PRO A 33 14.73 -16.94 2.51
C PRO A 33 13.49 -16.09 2.82
N VAL A 34 13.71 -14.77 2.93
CA VAL A 34 12.63 -13.82 3.17
C VAL A 34 11.66 -13.76 1.98
N PRO A 35 10.36 -13.54 2.23
CA PRO A 35 9.40 -13.35 1.14
C PRO A 35 9.71 -12.08 0.34
N THR A 36 9.56 -12.14 -0.98
CA THR A 36 9.64 -10.94 -1.83
C THR A 36 8.25 -10.31 -1.90
N VAL A 37 8.05 -9.19 -1.23
CA VAL A 37 6.73 -8.55 -1.12
C VAL A 37 6.58 -7.45 -2.15
N ASN A 38 5.55 -7.57 -2.98
CA ASN A 38 5.18 -6.56 -3.97
C ASN A 38 3.79 -6.01 -3.67
N THR A 39 3.56 -4.77 -4.08
CA THR A 39 2.26 -4.10 -3.95
C THR A 39 1.86 -3.42 -5.23
N THR A 40 0.60 -3.61 -5.61
CA THR A 40 -0.07 -2.92 -6.71
C THR A 40 -1.26 -2.13 -6.18
N VAL A 41 -1.65 -1.07 -6.89
CA VAL A 41 -2.79 -0.22 -6.52
C VAL A 41 -3.72 -0.10 -7.71
N SER A 42 -5.02 -0.26 -7.48
CA SER A 42 -6.07 -0.07 -8.47
C SER A 42 -7.19 0.80 -7.89
N PRO A 43 -7.77 1.74 -8.65
CA PRO A 43 -7.41 2.11 -10.03
C PRO A 43 -6.14 2.97 -10.12
N SER A 44 -5.81 3.71 -9.06
CA SER A 44 -4.67 4.63 -9.01
C SER A 44 -4.21 4.89 -7.57
N ALA A 45 -2.96 5.30 -7.39
CA ALA A 45 -2.44 5.76 -6.09
C ALA A 45 -2.90 7.19 -5.73
N THR A 46 -3.53 7.89 -6.68
CA THR A 46 -4.10 9.23 -6.50
C THR A 46 -5.57 9.18 -6.88
N ILE A 47 -6.45 9.43 -5.92
CA ILE A 47 -7.91 9.36 -6.07
C ILE A 47 -8.55 10.67 -5.62
N CYS A 48 -9.81 10.92 -6.00
CA CYS A 48 -10.58 12.05 -5.47
C CYS A 48 -11.30 11.65 -4.17
N ASN A 49 -11.66 12.64 -3.35
CA ASN A 49 -12.42 12.41 -2.13
C ASN A 49 -13.74 11.66 -2.46
N GLY A 50 -14.12 10.69 -1.65
CA GLY A 50 -15.25 9.80 -1.91
C GLY A 50 -14.97 8.63 -2.88
N GLN A 51 -13.79 8.57 -3.51
CA GLN A 51 -13.36 7.36 -4.23
C GLN A 51 -12.61 6.39 -3.29
N THR A 52 -12.47 5.15 -3.75
CA THR A 52 -11.75 4.10 -3.04
C THR A 52 -10.63 3.57 -3.92
N ALA A 53 -9.43 3.45 -3.35
CA ALA A 53 -8.34 2.70 -3.94
C ALA A 53 -8.20 1.35 -3.22
N THR A 54 -7.82 0.32 -3.96
CA THR A 54 -7.52 -1.02 -3.43
C THR A 54 -6.02 -1.28 -3.62
N ILE A 55 -5.34 -1.51 -2.51
CA ILE A 55 -3.94 -1.96 -2.49
C ILE A 55 -3.93 -3.48 -2.41
N THR A 56 -3.23 -4.15 -3.31
CA THR A 56 -3.05 -5.60 -3.32
C THR A 56 -1.59 -5.93 -3.06
N ALA A 57 -1.33 -6.75 -2.05
CA ALA A 57 -0.02 -7.28 -1.71
C ALA A 57 0.12 -8.73 -2.19
N THR A 58 1.33 -9.07 -2.64
CA THR A 58 1.70 -10.44 -3.05
C THR A 58 3.04 -10.83 -2.44
N GLY A 59 3.32 -12.14 -2.43
CA GLY A 59 4.62 -12.69 -2.02
C GLY A 59 4.70 -13.20 -0.58
N GLY A 60 3.64 -13.07 0.22
CA GLY A 60 3.53 -13.70 1.54
C GLY A 60 2.39 -14.72 1.64
N SER A 61 2.38 -15.48 2.73
CA SER A 61 1.29 -16.40 3.09
C SER A 61 0.24 -15.70 3.95
N THR A 62 0.68 -14.82 4.87
CA THR A 62 -0.20 -13.96 5.67
C THR A 62 0.22 -12.50 5.53
N TYR A 63 -0.71 -11.58 5.77
CA TYR A 63 -0.53 -10.15 5.56
C TYR A 63 -1.14 -9.37 6.73
N LEU A 64 -0.40 -8.37 7.21
CA LEU A 64 -0.82 -7.42 8.23
C LEU A 64 -0.58 -5.99 7.75
N TRP A 65 -1.61 -5.17 7.78
CA TRP A 65 -1.58 -3.80 7.29
C TRP A 65 -1.56 -2.77 8.42
N GLN A 66 -0.77 -1.71 8.22
CA GLN A 66 -0.69 -0.55 9.09
C GLN A 66 -0.89 0.73 8.28
N PRO A 67 -1.51 1.78 8.85
CA PRO A 67 -2.24 1.81 10.13
C PRO A 67 -3.50 0.93 10.11
N GLY A 68 -4.09 0.59 11.25
CA GLY A 68 -5.42 -0.07 11.33
C GLY A 68 -5.42 -1.59 11.55
N GLY A 69 -4.29 -2.29 11.44
CA GLY A 69 -4.16 -3.69 11.85
C GLY A 69 -4.99 -4.69 11.01
N THR A 70 -5.43 -4.30 9.82
CA THR A 70 -6.24 -5.15 8.94
C THR A 70 -5.39 -6.31 8.41
N THR A 71 -6.00 -7.49 8.29
CA THR A 71 -5.35 -8.68 7.73
C THR A 71 -5.91 -9.00 6.34
N GLY A 72 -5.12 -9.69 5.52
CA GLY A 72 -5.50 -10.11 4.17
C GLY A 72 -4.65 -9.49 3.06
N ALA A 73 -4.65 -10.14 1.89
CA ALA A 73 -3.80 -9.72 0.76
C ALA A 73 -4.23 -8.38 0.14
N THR A 74 -5.49 -7.98 0.32
CA THR A 74 -6.04 -6.73 -0.22
C THR A 74 -6.45 -5.79 0.89
N ARG A 75 -6.35 -4.49 0.61
CA ARG A 75 -6.79 -3.43 1.52
C ARG A 75 -7.43 -2.29 0.75
N ASN A 76 -8.67 -1.95 1.12
CA ASN A 76 -9.36 -0.79 0.60
C ASN A 76 -9.04 0.45 1.44
N VAL A 77 -8.79 1.56 0.76
CA VAL A 77 -8.36 2.82 1.37
C VAL A 77 -9.06 4.00 0.70
N THR A 78 -9.51 4.94 1.52
CA THR A 78 -10.27 6.14 1.10
C THR A 78 -9.64 7.42 1.64
N THR A 79 -8.56 7.31 2.42
CA THR A 79 -7.89 8.43 3.07
C THR A 79 -6.45 8.55 2.58
N SER A 80 -5.95 9.78 2.53
CA SER A 80 -4.54 10.03 2.23
C SER A 80 -3.67 9.47 3.34
N GLY A 81 -2.58 8.79 2.97
CA GLY A 81 -1.67 8.24 3.95
C GLY A 81 -0.68 7.25 3.38
N THR A 82 0.25 6.85 4.23
CA THR A 82 1.20 5.77 3.95
C THR A 82 0.70 4.49 4.60
N TYR A 83 0.53 3.46 3.78
CA TYR A 83 0.08 2.14 4.17
C TYR A 83 1.24 1.15 4.07
N THR A 84 1.57 0.51 5.18
CA THR A 84 2.62 -0.51 5.26
C THR A 84 1.97 -1.88 5.32
N VAL A 85 2.41 -2.81 4.49
CA VAL A 85 2.04 -4.23 4.60
C VAL A 85 3.24 -5.03 5.04
N THR A 86 3.05 -5.84 6.07
CA THR A 86 4.00 -6.87 6.49
C THR A 86 3.47 -8.21 6.05
N ALA A 87 4.24 -8.92 5.23
CA ALA A 87 3.89 -10.24 4.75
C ALA A 87 4.78 -11.29 5.42
N THR A 88 4.18 -12.40 5.86
CA THR A 88 4.87 -13.51 6.51
C THR A 88 4.76 -14.75 5.65
N ASN A 89 5.86 -15.45 5.38
CA ASN A 89 5.84 -16.73 4.67
C ASN A 89 5.43 -17.88 5.62
N ALA A 90 5.28 -19.09 5.07
CA ALA A 90 4.91 -20.28 5.83
C ALA A 90 5.96 -20.69 6.88
N GLN A 91 7.20 -20.23 6.72
CA GLN A 91 8.34 -20.51 7.59
C GLN A 91 8.52 -19.44 8.70
N GLY A 92 7.60 -18.47 8.77
CA GLY A 92 7.62 -17.41 9.79
C GLY A 92 8.53 -16.22 9.46
N CYS A 93 9.20 -16.19 8.31
CA CYS A 93 9.99 -15.04 7.90
C CYS A 93 9.07 -13.91 7.41
N THR A 94 9.36 -12.68 7.85
CA THR A 94 8.59 -11.49 7.52
C THR A 94 9.36 -10.56 6.59
N ALA A 95 8.66 -9.90 5.67
CA ALA A 95 9.16 -8.74 4.94
C ALA A 95 8.05 -7.69 4.83
N SER A 96 8.43 -6.42 4.70
CA SER A 96 7.48 -5.31 4.64
C SER A 96 7.70 -4.43 3.42
N THR A 97 6.62 -3.81 2.94
CA THR A 97 6.65 -2.81 1.88
C THR A 97 5.62 -1.72 2.16
N THR A 98 5.87 -0.53 1.62
CA THR A 98 5.07 0.67 1.87
C THR A 98 4.45 1.20 0.59
N ARG A 99 3.22 1.68 0.67
CA ARG A 99 2.52 2.39 -0.40
C ARG A 99 1.87 3.66 0.09
N THR A 100 2.09 4.74 -0.65
CA THR A 100 1.50 6.05 -0.36
C THR A 100 0.29 6.27 -1.26
N ILE A 101 -0.81 6.73 -0.66
CA ILE A 101 -2.06 7.07 -1.35
C ILE A 101 -2.36 8.55 -1.12
N THR A 102 -2.77 9.22 -2.18
CA THR A 102 -3.14 10.65 -2.17
C THR A 102 -4.61 10.80 -2.52
N VAL A 103 -5.38 11.48 -1.66
CA VAL A 103 -6.79 11.79 -1.87
C VAL A 103 -6.95 13.29 -2.07
N ASN A 104 -7.38 13.68 -3.27
CA ASN A 104 -7.60 15.09 -3.64
C ASN A 104 -9.02 15.53 -3.27
N PRO A 105 -9.23 16.73 -2.69
CA PRO A 105 -10.56 17.25 -2.42
C PRO A 105 -11.36 17.46 -3.72
N LEU A 106 -12.69 17.33 -3.65
CA LEU A 106 -13.54 17.72 -4.77
C LEU A 106 -13.50 19.24 -4.99
N PRO A 107 -13.65 19.69 -6.25
CA PRO A 107 -13.89 21.10 -6.54
C PRO A 107 -15.19 21.57 -5.88
N VAL A 108 -15.16 22.73 -5.22
CA VAL A 108 -16.36 23.40 -4.72
C VAL A 108 -16.89 24.29 -5.86
N VAL A 109 -18.15 24.08 -6.23
CA VAL A 109 -18.86 24.94 -7.19
C VAL A 109 -19.71 25.93 -6.40
N THR A 110 -19.39 27.22 -6.54
CA THR A 110 -20.23 28.30 -6.03
C THR A 110 -20.94 28.98 -7.21
N ALA A 111 -22.26 28.87 -7.23
CA ALA A 111 -23.11 29.64 -8.13
C ALA A 111 -23.61 30.88 -7.40
N SER A 112 -23.32 32.07 -7.92
CA SER A 112 -23.94 33.31 -7.47
C SER A 112 -24.86 33.85 -8.56
N SER A 113 -26.06 34.24 -8.17
CA SER A 113 -26.99 34.95 -9.05
C SER A 113 -27.24 36.34 -8.47
N THR A 114 -27.08 37.36 -9.30
CA THR A 114 -27.54 38.72 -9.01
C THR A 114 -28.94 38.86 -9.58
N GLY A 115 -29.95 38.41 -8.84
CA GLY A 115 -31.37 38.63 -9.17
C GLY A 115 -32.15 37.35 -9.48
N LEU A 116 -32.83 36.81 -8.46
CA LEU A 116 -33.78 35.68 -8.55
C LEU A 116 -35.21 36.12 -8.92
N SER A 117 -35.39 37.38 -9.32
CA SER A 117 -36.67 37.91 -9.80
C SER A 117 -36.41 38.74 -11.06
N ILE A 118 -36.88 38.26 -12.20
CA ILE A 118 -36.79 38.93 -13.50
C ILE A 118 -38.16 38.98 -14.16
N CYS A 119 -38.47 40.10 -14.83
CA CYS A 119 -39.71 40.28 -15.60
C CYS A 119 -39.59 39.62 -16.99
N ASN A 120 -40.73 39.35 -17.64
CA ASN A 120 -40.77 38.72 -18.96
C ASN A 120 -39.99 39.57 -19.98
N GLY A 121 -38.90 39.03 -20.53
CA GLY A 121 -38.01 39.72 -21.47
C GLY A 121 -36.67 40.23 -20.90
N SER A 122 -36.39 40.07 -19.60
CA SER A 122 -35.07 40.38 -19.02
C SER A 122 -34.15 39.15 -19.00
N SER A 123 -32.86 39.34 -19.30
CA SER A 123 -31.83 38.32 -19.14
C SER A 123 -31.14 38.46 -17.79
N THR A 124 -30.86 37.33 -17.12
CA THR A 124 -30.01 37.28 -15.92
C THR A 124 -28.76 36.47 -16.22
N THR A 125 -27.63 36.88 -15.65
CA THR A 125 -26.36 36.17 -15.79
C THR A 125 -26.13 35.27 -14.58
N LEU A 126 -26.15 33.96 -14.80
CA LEU A 126 -25.74 32.96 -13.81
C LEU A 126 -24.22 32.79 -13.91
N ASN A 127 -23.49 33.17 -12.86
CA ASN A 127 -22.05 32.94 -12.81
C ASN A 127 -21.77 31.71 -11.94
N ALA A 128 -21.29 30.63 -12.56
CA ALA A 128 -20.82 29.44 -11.87
C ALA A 128 -19.29 29.46 -11.84
N SER A 129 -18.71 29.46 -10.64
CA SER A 129 -17.26 29.33 -10.45
C SER A 129 -16.97 28.02 -9.72
N GLY A 130 -16.27 27.11 -10.41
CA GLY A 130 -15.72 25.88 -9.83
C GLY A 130 -14.19 25.97 -9.79
N HIS A 131 -13.59 25.91 -8.61
CA HIS A 131 -12.13 25.83 -8.44
C HIS A 131 -11.71 24.35 -8.33
N PRO A 132 -10.56 23.91 -8.89
CA PRO A 132 -9.28 24.63 -8.90
C PRO A 132 -8.79 25.03 -10.29
N ARG A 133 -8.72 26.34 -10.49
CA ARG A 133 -7.92 27.11 -11.46
C ARG A 133 -7.25 26.30 -12.60
N ILE A 134 -7.96 26.13 -13.72
CA ILE A 134 -7.36 26.16 -15.05
C ILE A 134 -7.76 27.51 -15.67
N PRO A 135 -6.83 28.42 -15.99
CA PRO A 135 -7.17 29.68 -16.66
C PRO A 135 -7.60 29.34 -18.09
N GLY A 136 -8.91 29.28 -18.37
CA GLY A 136 -9.34 29.10 -19.76
C GLY A 136 -10.81 28.83 -20.07
N ASN A 137 -11.71 28.52 -19.12
CA ASN A 137 -13.10 28.20 -19.50
C ASN A 137 -14.10 29.27 -19.05
N ARG A 138 -14.40 30.18 -19.98
CA ARG A 138 -15.53 31.10 -19.92
C ARG A 138 -16.78 30.28 -20.25
N VAL A 139 -17.70 30.12 -19.30
CA VAL A 139 -19.05 29.65 -19.63
C VAL A 139 -19.69 30.69 -20.54
N ALA A 140 -20.05 30.26 -21.75
CA ALA A 140 -20.87 31.00 -22.70
C ALA A 140 -22.31 30.52 -22.58
#